data_AF-A0A2N2YB63-F1
#
_entry.id   AF-A0A2N2YB63-F1
#
_cell.length_a   1.000
_cell.length_b   1.000
_cell.length_c   1.000
_cell.angle_alpha   90.00
_cell.angle_beta   90.00
_cell.angle_gamma   90.00
#
_symmetry.space_group_name_H-M   'P 1'
#
loop_
_entity.id
_entity.type
_entity.pdbx_description
1 polymer ?
#
loop_
_entity_poly.entity_id
_entity_poly.type
_entity_poly.pdbx_seq_one_letter_code
_entity_poly.pdbx_strand_id
1 'polypeptide(L)'
;MDTKKSSDTKEKLFNEFPPVSTEAWEKVITEDLKGADYAKKLIWKTDEGLSIKPYYRAEDLANIPYTKSQPGEFPFIRGNKTNNNDWFVRQDINVT
;
A
#
# COMPACT_ATOMS: atom_id res chain seq x y z
N MET A 1 -16.92 23.22 33.90
CA MET A 1 -16.78 21.82 33.48
C MET A 1 -17.06 21.80 31.98
N ASP A 2 -16.06 22.15 31.20
CA ASP A 2 -16.19 22.35 29.76
C ASP A 2 -15.93 21.03 29.06
N THR A 3 -17.00 20.41 28.57
CA THR A 3 -16.96 19.19 27.78
C THR A 3 -16.38 19.49 26.40
N LYS A 4 -15.10 19.18 26.22
CA LYS A 4 -14.40 19.22 24.94
C LYS A 4 -15.04 18.18 24.00
N LYS A 5 -15.89 18.65 23.07
CA LYS A 5 -16.51 17.83 22.02
C LYS A 5 -15.42 17.36 21.05
N SER A 6 -15.09 16.07 21.08
CA SER A 6 -14.14 15.43 20.16
C SER A 6 -14.64 15.59 18.72
N SER A 7 -13.82 16.19 17.86
CA SER A 7 -14.12 16.53 16.47
C SER A 7 -13.90 15.33 15.52
N ASP A 8 -14.65 14.24 15.70
CA ASP A 8 -14.63 13.08 14.79
C ASP A 8 -15.80 13.10 13.79
N THR A 9 -16.00 14.22 13.11
CA THR A 9 -16.87 14.24 11.93
C THR A 9 -15.98 13.99 10.72
N LYS A 10 -15.82 12.73 10.32
CA LYS A 10 -15.08 12.37 9.09
C LYS A 10 -15.66 13.14 7.91
N GLU A 11 -14.95 14.18 7.47
CA GLU A 11 -15.32 14.94 6.28
C GLU A 11 -15.38 14.00 5.09
N LYS A 12 -16.52 13.97 4.41
CA LYS A 12 -16.75 13.07 3.27
C LYS A 12 -16.29 13.78 1.99
N LEU A 13 -14.98 13.75 1.76
CA LEU A 13 -14.30 14.50 0.69
C LEU A 13 -14.73 14.13 -0.74
N PHE A 14 -15.29 12.93 -0.96
CA PHE A 14 -15.52 12.37 -2.31
C PHE A 14 -16.98 11.96 -2.58
N ASN A 15 -17.93 12.39 -1.75
CA ASN A 15 -19.34 12.00 -1.91
C ASN A 15 -20.01 12.50 -3.20
N GLU A 16 -19.52 13.59 -3.75
CA GLU A 16 -20.08 14.23 -4.96
C GLU A 16 -19.69 13.48 -6.24
N PHE A 17 -18.72 12.56 -6.15
CA PHE A 17 -18.21 11.82 -7.29
C PHE A 17 -18.66 10.35 -7.21
N PRO A 18 -19.11 9.76 -8.33
CA PRO A 18 -19.40 8.33 -8.35
C PRO A 18 -18.11 7.52 -8.13
N PRO A 19 -18.21 6.31 -7.55
CA PRO A 19 -17.06 5.43 -7.42
C PRO A 19 -16.53 5.03 -8.80
N VAL A 20 -15.21 5.07 -8.96
CA VAL A 20 -14.53 4.71 -10.22
C VAL A 20 -14.13 3.23 -10.15
N SER A 21 -14.54 2.45 -11.15
CA SER A 21 -14.18 1.03 -11.27
C SER A 21 -12.75 0.84 -11.78
N THR A 22 -12.21 -0.36 -11.65
CA THR A 22 -10.87 -0.69 -12.16
C THR A 22 -10.82 -0.62 -13.68
N GLU A 23 -11.88 -1.07 -14.36
CA GLU A 23 -11.98 -1.03 -15.81
C GLU A 23 -12.00 0.41 -16.34
N ALA A 24 -12.70 1.31 -15.65
CA ALA A 24 -12.71 2.72 -15.99
C ALA A 24 -11.31 3.35 -15.86
N TRP A 25 -10.54 2.94 -14.85
CA TRP A 25 -9.16 3.41 -14.65
C TRP A 25 -8.22 2.86 -15.73
N GLU A 26 -8.28 1.56 -16.03
CA GLU A 26 -7.48 0.91 -17.09
C GLU A 26 -7.76 1.48 -18.48
N LYS A 27 -9.01 1.88 -18.76
CA LYS A 27 -9.37 2.53 -20.01
C LYS A 27 -8.62 3.85 -20.21
N VAL A 28 -8.55 4.68 -19.17
CA VAL A 28 -7.83 5.96 -19.22
C VAL A 28 -6.32 5.73 -19.45
N ILE A 29 -5.72 4.74 -18.79
CA ILE A 29 -4.31 4.39 -19.05
C ILE A 29 -4.13 3.99 -20.52
N THR A 30 -5.03 3.17 -21.06
CA THR A 30 -4.91 2.67 -22.43
C THR A 30 -5.00 3.82 -23.45
N GLU A 31 -5.90 4.78 -23.20
CA GLU A 31 -6.02 6.01 -24.00
C GLU A 31 -4.73 6.85 -23.92
N ASP A 32 -4.17 7.06 -22.71
CA ASP A 32 -2.93 7.82 -22.50
C ASP A 32 -1.70 7.16 -23.12
N LEU A 33 -1.65 5.82 -23.13
CA LEU A 33 -0.59 5.05 -23.75
C LEU A 33 -0.61 5.10 -25.29
N LYS A 34 -1.71 5.59 -25.90
CA LYS A 34 -1.88 5.70 -27.36
C LYS A 34 -1.59 4.39 -28.11
N GLY A 35 -2.01 3.27 -27.53
CA GLY A 35 -1.78 1.93 -28.10
C GLY A 35 -0.38 1.36 -27.88
N ALA A 36 0.47 2.01 -27.07
CA ALA A 36 1.73 1.41 -26.67
C ALA A 36 1.52 0.24 -25.69
N ASP A 37 2.44 -0.72 -25.73
CA ASP A 37 2.39 -1.93 -24.90
C ASP A 37 2.49 -1.59 -23.40
N TYR A 38 1.37 -1.79 -22.69
CA TYR A 38 1.21 -1.55 -21.25
C TYR A 38 2.26 -2.30 -20.43
N ALA A 39 2.50 -3.57 -20.75
CA ALA A 39 3.39 -4.42 -19.99
C ALA A 39 4.86 -4.04 -20.17
N LYS A 40 5.21 -3.46 -21.33
CA LYS A 40 6.57 -2.95 -21.56
C LYS A 40 6.81 -1.58 -20.95
N LYS A 41 5.79 -0.73 -20.90
CA LYS A 41 5.93 0.66 -20.44
C LYS A 41 5.75 0.84 -18.93
N LEU A 42 4.81 0.11 -18.32
CA LEU A 42 4.36 0.39 -16.96
C LEU A 42 4.65 -0.73 -15.96
N ILE A 43 4.84 -1.96 -16.41
CA ILE A 43 5.19 -3.07 -15.52
C ILE A 43 6.69 -3.10 -15.35
N TRP A 44 7.15 -2.92 -14.11
CA TRP A 44 8.55 -3.10 -13.78
C TRP A 44 8.80 -4.58 -13.45
N LYS A 45 9.74 -5.19 -14.18
CA LYS A 45 10.21 -6.55 -13.90
C LYS A 45 11.50 -6.48 -13.09
N THR A 46 11.50 -7.07 -11.90
CA THR A 46 12.72 -7.23 -11.12
C THR A 46 13.54 -8.40 -11.66
N ASP A 47 14.84 -8.40 -11.40
CA ASP A 47 15.74 -9.50 -11.79
C ASP A 47 15.36 -10.83 -11.13
N GLU A 48 14.59 -10.76 -10.04
CA GLU A 48 14.04 -11.90 -9.30
C GLU A 48 12.77 -12.48 -9.97
N GLY A 49 12.30 -11.89 -11.07
CA GLY A 49 11.11 -12.35 -11.80
C GLY A 49 9.78 -11.80 -11.28
N LEU A 50 9.78 -10.80 -10.38
CA LEU A 50 8.56 -10.16 -9.92
C LEU A 50 8.09 -9.11 -10.94
N SER A 51 6.80 -9.11 -11.24
CA SER A 51 6.16 -8.12 -12.11
C SER A 51 5.36 -7.13 -11.27
N ILE A 52 5.91 -5.94 -11.06
CA ILE A 52 5.34 -4.89 -10.24
C ILE A 52 4.41 -4.04 -11.11
N LYS A 53 3.13 -3.99 -10.74
CA LYS A 53 2.12 -3.18 -11.41
C LYS A 53 2.28 -1.69 -11.08
N PRO A 54 1.86 -0.78 -11.98
CA PRO A 54 1.95 0.67 -11.75
C PRO A 54 1.02 1.20 -10.65
N TYR A 55 -0.03 0.45 -10.28
CA TYR A 55 -0.93 0.79 -9.19
C TYR A 55 -1.55 -0.49 -8.59
N TYR A 56 -2.13 -0.34 -7.40
CA TYR A 56 -2.86 -1.39 -6.68
C TYR A 56 -4.14 -0.80 -6.07
N ARG A 57 -5.16 -1.62 -5.89
CA ARG A 57 -6.49 -1.23 -5.39
C ARG A 57 -6.91 -2.09 -4.21
N ALA A 58 -7.99 -1.69 -3.54
CA ALA A 58 -8.53 -2.41 -2.39
C ALA A 58 -8.90 -3.87 -2.72
N GLU A 59 -9.32 -4.14 -3.96
CA GLU A 59 -9.59 -5.50 -4.45
C GLU A 59 -8.36 -6.41 -4.48
N ASP A 60 -7.15 -5.86 -4.70
CA ASP A 60 -5.91 -6.65 -4.66
C ASP A 60 -5.57 -7.14 -3.25
N LEU A 61 -6.13 -6.49 -2.21
CA LEU A 61 -5.96 -6.89 -0.81
C LEU A 61 -6.95 -7.98 -0.38
N ALA A 62 -8.02 -8.23 -1.15
CA ALA A 62 -9.11 -9.10 -0.74
C ALA A 62 -8.67 -10.54 -0.45
N ASN A 63 -7.64 -11.01 -1.15
CA ASN A 63 -7.11 -12.37 -1.03
C ASN A 63 -5.89 -12.47 -0.09
N ILE A 64 -5.58 -11.42 0.66
CA ILE A 64 -4.44 -11.40 1.59
C ILE A 64 -4.97 -11.63 3.02
N PRO A 65 -4.78 -12.82 3.61
CA PRO A 65 -5.41 -13.20 4.87
C PRO A 65 -4.90 -12.40 6.07
N TYR A 66 -3.70 -11.85 5.98
CA TYR A 66 -3.01 -11.18 7.09
C TYR A 66 -3.16 -9.65 7.06
N THR A 67 -4.03 -9.07 6.24
CA THR A 67 -4.20 -7.60 6.15
C THR A 67 -4.52 -6.93 7.48
N LYS A 68 -5.16 -7.66 8.41
CA LYS A 68 -5.56 -7.17 9.73
C LYS A 68 -4.69 -7.65 10.90
N SER A 69 -3.65 -8.45 10.65
CA SER A 69 -2.80 -8.99 11.73
C SER A 69 -2.09 -7.86 12.48
N GLN A 70 -1.91 -8.00 13.79
CA GLN A 70 -1.14 -7.05 14.60
C GLN A 70 0.34 -7.44 14.68
N PRO A 71 1.24 -6.49 15.03
CA PRO A 71 2.59 -6.84 15.42
C PRO A 71 2.58 -7.85 16.59
N GLY A 72 3.54 -8.77 16.63
CA GLY A 72 3.64 -9.79 17.68
C GLY A 72 2.65 -10.96 17.55
N GLU A 73 1.82 -11.00 16.52
CA GLU A 73 0.90 -12.11 16.24
C GLU A 73 1.41 -12.97 15.08
N PHE A 74 1.29 -14.30 15.18
CA PHE A 74 1.61 -15.22 14.08
C PHE A 74 0.79 -14.88 12.81
N PRO A 75 1.37 -14.82 11.60
CA PRO A 75 2.73 -15.22 11.20
C PRO A 75 3.79 -14.10 11.26
N PHE A 76 3.58 -13.09 12.09
CA PHE A 76 4.51 -12.01 12.41
C PHE A 76 4.88 -11.07 11.25
N ILE A 77 4.00 -10.95 10.26
CA ILE A 77 4.26 -10.12 9.06
C ILE A 77 4.43 -8.62 9.36
N ARG A 78 3.95 -8.13 10.52
CA ARG A 78 4.09 -6.74 10.96
C ARG A 78 5.17 -6.55 12.03
N GLY A 79 6.04 -7.54 12.20
CA GLY A 79 7.13 -7.53 13.18
C GLY A 79 6.79 -8.26 14.48
N ASN A 80 7.82 -8.51 15.29
CA ASN A 80 7.73 -9.32 16.51
C ASN A 80 7.52 -8.49 17.80
N LYS A 81 7.72 -7.17 17.72
CA LYS A 81 7.61 -6.26 18.86
C LYS A 81 6.28 -5.50 18.80
N THR A 82 5.68 -5.24 19.95
CA THR A 82 4.42 -4.50 20.08
C THR A 82 4.55 -3.19 20.85
N ASN A 83 5.66 -2.99 21.56
CA ASN A 83 5.79 -1.97 22.59
C ASN A 83 6.62 -0.74 22.18
N ASN A 84 7.59 -0.90 21.28
CA ASN A 84 8.45 0.19 20.81
C ASN A 84 8.98 -0.05 19.38
N ASN A 85 9.60 0.98 18.83
CA ASN A 85 10.26 0.96 17.52
C ASN A 85 11.79 1.09 17.66
N ASP A 86 12.36 0.55 18.74
CA ASP A 86 13.79 0.68 19.03
C ASP A 86 14.57 -0.40 18.26
N TRP A 87 15.37 0.06 17.31
CA TRP A 87 16.30 -0.76 16.54
C TRP A 87 17.72 -0.54 17.05
N PHE A 88 18.53 -1.60 17.16
CA PHE A 88 19.92 -1.46 17.57
C PHE A 88 20.73 -0.81 16.44
N VAL A 89 21.51 0.22 16.75
CA VAL A 89 22.56 0.70 15.86
C VAL A 89 23.65 -0.36 15.84
N ARG A 90 23.89 -0.96 14.67
CA ARG A 90 24.95 -1.94 14.44
C ARG A 90 25.96 -1.32 13.48
N GLN A 91 27.19 -1.14 13.95
CA GLN A 91 28.31 -0.66 13.15
C GLN A 91 29.39 -1.72 13.11
N ASP A 92 29.75 -2.14 11.90
CA ASP A 92 30.91 -3.00 11.70
C ASP A 92 32.17 -2.13 11.70
N ILE A 93 33.13 -2.47 12.56
CA ILE A 93 34.41 -1.77 12.64
C ILE A 93 35.48 -2.73 12.12
N ASN A 94 36.02 -2.41 10.95
CA ASN A 94 37.19 -3.08 10.41
C ASN A 94 38.42 -2.28 10.80
N VAL A 95 39.28 -2.86 11.64
CA VAL A 95 40.60 -2.30 11.95
C VAL A 95 41.62 -3.01 11.07
N THR A 96 42.16 -2.29 10.10
CA THR A 96 43.33 -2.69 9.29
C THR A 96 44.64 -2.31 9.96
#